data_AF-A0A6M5Z5D2-F1
#
_entry.id   AF-A0A6M5Z5D2-F1
#
_cell.length_a   1.000
_cell.length_b   1.000
_cell.length_c   1.000
_cell.angle_alpha   90.00
_cell.angle_beta   90.00
_cell.angle_gamma   90.00
#
_symmetry.space_group_name_H-M   'P 1'
#
loop_
_entity.id
_entity.type
_entity.pdbx_description
1 polymer ?
#
loop_
_entity_poly.entity_id
_entity_poly.type
_entity_poly.pdbx_seq_one_letter_code
_entity_poly.pdbx_strand_id
1 'polypeptide(L)'
;MSTHEPVSEFRAAWLPNVTDTGLNRIVELLEKASPLLVHGAFTRALPMGCLASHIAWNHPRTCRYDHEAGVVWLSKVAGLNPATSAVILAWDRNGAGDFALRSALLAACRQEQQFREGERSAPQCPDYADAFTY
;
A
#
# COMPACT_ATOMS: atom_id res chain seq x y z
N MET A 1 19.26 10.53 11.48
CA MET A 1 17.78 10.64 11.38
C MET A 1 17.30 9.38 10.68
N SER A 2 16.54 8.54 11.38
CA SER A 2 16.21 7.18 10.95
C SER A 2 15.23 7.17 9.79
N THR A 3 15.75 7.18 8.57
CA THR A 3 15.02 7.02 7.29
C THR A 3 14.26 5.69 7.16
N HIS A 4 14.45 4.76 8.10
CA HIS A 4 13.83 3.43 8.10
C HIS A 4 12.43 3.36 8.72
N GLU A 5 12.01 4.35 9.51
CA GLU A 5 10.70 4.34 10.18
C GLU A 5 9.50 4.30 9.21
N PRO A 6 9.42 5.14 8.15
CA PRO A 6 8.26 5.12 7.25
C PRO A 6 8.17 3.84 6.42
N VAL A 7 9.29 3.34 5.90
CA VAL A 7 9.28 2.10 5.09
C VAL A 7 8.93 0.89 5.94
N SER A 8 9.35 0.88 7.20
CA SER A 8 9.02 -0.20 8.14
C SER A 8 7.52 -0.19 8.49
N GLU A 9 6.95 0.99 8.78
CA GLU A 9 5.50 1.14 8.96
C GLU A 9 4.73 0.71 7.70
N PHE A 10 5.20 1.12 6.52
CA PHE A 10 4.56 0.74 5.26
C PHE A 10 4.51 -0.78 5.08
N ARG A 11 5.61 -1.47 5.35
CA ARG A 11 5.67 -2.95 5.26
C ARG A 11 4.80 -3.64 6.29
N ALA A 12 4.83 -3.19 7.54
CA ALA A 12 4.18 -3.89 8.64
C ALA A 12 2.67 -3.59 8.73
N ALA A 13 2.26 -2.35 8.45
CA ALA A 13 0.89 -1.90 8.71
C ALA A 13 0.09 -1.59 7.44
N TRP A 14 0.76 -1.18 6.35
CA TRP A 14 0.06 -0.87 5.11
C TRP A 14 -0.10 -2.12 4.24
N LEU A 15 1.03 -2.69 3.77
CA LEU A 15 1.05 -3.76 2.76
C LEU A 15 0.09 -4.94 3.05
N PRO A 16 -0.02 -5.48 4.29
CA PRO A 16 -0.94 -6.57 4.58
C PRO A 16 -2.42 -6.24 4.32
N ASN A 17 -2.76 -4.96 4.32
CA ASN A 17 -4.11 -4.43 4.14
C ASN A 17 -4.36 -3.87 2.73
N VAL A 18 -3.35 -3.91 1.85
CA VAL A 18 -3.47 -3.46 0.46
C VAL A 18 -3.89 -4.64 -0.43
N THR A 19 -4.89 -4.43 -1.28
CA THR A 19 -5.28 -5.40 -2.31
C THR A 19 -4.29 -5.43 -3.47
N ASP A 20 -4.28 -6.52 -4.24
CA ASP A 20 -3.42 -6.63 -5.43
C ASP A 20 -3.66 -5.46 -6.42
N THR A 21 -4.93 -5.08 -6.62
CA THR A 21 -5.29 -3.91 -7.45
C THR A 21 -4.74 -2.61 -6.89
N GLY A 22 -4.87 -2.37 -5.58
CA GLY A 22 -4.33 -1.19 -4.93
C GLY A 22 -2.81 -1.14 -4.97
N LEU A 23 -2.16 -2.29 -4.80
CA LEU A 23 -0.71 -2.44 -4.85
C LEU A 23 -0.17 -2.10 -6.25
N ASN A 24 -0.77 -2.68 -7.30
CA ASN A 24 -0.42 -2.38 -8.69
C ASN A 24 -0.59 -0.89 -9.01
N ARG A 25 -1.67 -0.27 -8.52
CA ARG A 25 -1.91 1.15 -8.75
C ARG A 25 -0.87 2.04 -8.08
N ILE A 26 -0.45 1.73 -6.85
CA ILE A 26 0.61 2.50 -6.17
C ILE A 26 1.94 2.35 -6.92
N VAL A 27 2.29 1.13 -7.32
CA VAL A 27 3.53 0.86 -8.07
C VAL A 27 3.59 1.75 -9.31
N GLU A 28 2.53 1.78 -10.11
CA GLU A 28 2.45 2.63 -11.30
C GLU A 28 2.64 4.11 -10.99
N LEU A 29 2.02 4.60 -9.91
CA LEU A 29 2.09 6.00 -9.52
C LEU A 29 3.48 6.40 -8.99
N LEU A 30 4.11 5.53 -8.19
CA LEU A 30 5.46 5.72 -7.66
C LEU A 30 6.51 5.66 -8.76
N GLU A 31 6.38 4.71 -9.70
CA GLU A 31 7.28 4.59 -10.86
C GLU A 31 7.26 5.81 -11.75
N LYS A 32 6.06 6.33 -12.05
CA LYS A 32 5.88 7.47 -12.94
C LYS A 32 6.13 8.82 -12.27
N ALA A 33 6.48 8.83 -10.98
CA ALA A 33 6.53 10.06 -10.17
C ALA A 33 5.28 10.91 -10.38
N SER A 34 4.11 10.25 -10.39
CA SER A 34 2.90 10.82 -10.97
C SER A 34 2.50 12.11 -10.26
N PRO A 35 2.17 13.20 -10.99
CA PRO A 35 1.66 14.43 -10.39
C PRO A 35 0.30 14.23 -9.68
N LEU A 36 -0.33 13.06 -9.87
CA LEU A 36 -1.55 12.66 -9.17
C LEU A 36 -1.29 12.28 -7.71
N LEU A 37 -0.05 11.95 -7.33
CA LEU A 37 0.35 11.68 -5.95
C LEU A 37 0.66 12.99 -5.23
N VAL A 38 -0.35 13.52 -4.53
CA VAL A 38 -0.24 14.81 -3.85
C VAL A 38 0.07 14.65 -2.36
N HIS A 39 0.84 15.59 -1.83
CA HIS A 39 1.19 15.77 -0.42
C HIS A 39 -0.06 16.07 0.44
N GLY A 40 -0.17 15.44 1.62
CA GLY A 40 -0.89 15.90 2.82
C GLY A 40 -2.33 16.38 2.80
N ALA A 41 -3.02 16.47 1.66
CA ALA A 41 -4.40 16.89 1.64
C ALA A 41 -5.26 15.75 1.11
N PHE A 42 -5.88 15.00 2.02
CA PHE A 42 -7.01 14.11 1.70
C PHE A 42 -8.18 14.87 1.04
N THR A 43 -8.09 16.19 0.89
CA THR A 43 -9.08 17.05 0.29
C THR A 43 -8.41 18.06 -0.65
N ARG A 44 -8.69 17.90 -1.96
CA ARG A 44 -9.04 18.96 -2.93
C ARG A 44 -8.55 18.58 -4.32
N ALA A 45 -9.52 18.32 -5.20
CA ALA A 45 -9.44 18.07 -6.63
C ALA A 45 -9.12 16.63 -7.05
N LEU A 46 -10.17 15.85 -7.32
CA LEU A 46 -10.07 14.65 -8.16
C LEU A 46 -9.46 15.03 -9.52
N PRO A 47 -8.54 14.20 -10.07
CA PRO A 47 -8.17 12.85 -9.62
C PRO A 47 -6.91 12.82 -8.72
N MET A 48 -6.55 13.93 -8.08
CA MET A 48 -5.37 14.04 -7.23
C MET A 48 -5.64 13.47 -5.83
N GLY A 49 -4.81 12.54 -5.39
CA GLY A 49 -4.96 11.86 -4.10
C GLY A 49 -3.61 11.51 -3.49
N CYS A 50 -3.56 11.33 -2.18
CA CYS A 50 -2.38 10.81 -1.52
C CYS A 50 -2.27 9.29 -1.69
N LEU A 51 -1.15 8.69 -1.27
CA LEU A 51 -0.93 7.23 -1.34
C LEU A 51 -2.11 6.42 -0.77
N ALA A 52 -2.61 6.84 0.40
CA ALA A 52 -3.73 6.17 1.06
C ALA A 52 -5.04 6.28 0.27
N SER A 53 -5.32 7.42 -0.38
CA SER A 53 -6.53 7.57 -1.19
C SER A 53 -6.53 6.64 -2.40
N HIS A 54 -5.37 6.49 -3.07
CA HIS A 54 -5.26 5.57 -4.20
C HIS A 54 -5.40 4.10 -3.79
N ILE A 55 -4.91 3.72 -2.61
CA ILE A 55 -5.21 2.39 -2.05
C ILE A 55 -6.71 2.26 -1.82
N ALA A 56 -7.28 3.25 -1.12
CA ALA A 56 -8.66 3.19 -0.68
C ALA A 56 -9.65 3.07 -1.84
N TRP A 57 -9.43 3.81 -2.93
CA TRP A 57 -10.25 3.74 -4.15
C TRP A 57 -10.17 2.39 -4.84
N ASN A 58 -9.05 1.67 -4.70
CA ASN A 58 -8.83 0.34 -5.29
C ASN A 58 -9.05 -0.80 -4.28
N HIS A 59 -9.60 -0.49 -3.11
CA HIS A 59 -9.85 -1.46 -2.05
C HIS A 59 -11.36 -1.69 -1.90
N PRO A 60 -11.85 -2.96 -1.90
CA PRO A 60 -13.28 -3.28 -1.98
C PRO A 60 -14.11 -2.75 -0.81
N ARG A 61 -13.49 -2.58 0.38
CA ARG A 61 -14.17 -2.04 1.57
C ARG A 61 -14.31 -0.51 1.57
N THR A 62 -13.56 0.20 0.73
CA THR A 62 -13.42 1.66 0.78
C THR A 62 -13.60 2.36 -0.56
N CYS A 63 -13.74 1.62 -1.66
CA CYS A 63 -13.89 2.16 -3.02
C CYS A 63 -15.13 3.05 -3.22
N ARG A 64 -16.15 2.89 -2.37
CA ARG A 64 -17.37 3.73 -2.36
C ARG A 64 -17.17 5.13 -1.78
N TYR A 65 -16.07 5.34 -1.05
CA TYR A 65 -15.77 6.63 -0.47
C TYR A 65 -14.96 7.45 -1.48
N ASP A 66 -15.31 8.72 -1.59
CA ASP A 66 -14.69 9.61 -2.56
C ASP A 66 -13.61 10.46 -1.87
N HIS A 67 -14.01 11.47 -1.12
CA HIS A 67 -13.09 12.44 -0.50
C HIS A 67 -12.36 11.91 0.76
N GLU A 68 -13.02 11.09 1.59
CA GLU A 68 -12.42 10.60 2.85
C GLU A 68 -11.82 9.19 2.72
N ALA A 69 -11.74 8.65 1.50
CA ALA A 69 -11.37 7.27 1.25
C ALA A 69 -10.05 6.89 1.92
N GLY A 70 -9.01 7.73 1.77
CA GLY A 70 -7.70 7.49 2.36
C GLY A 70 -7.70 7.49 3.89
N VAL A 71 -8.43 8.41 4.52
CA VAL A 71 -8.56 8.49 5.99
C VAL A 71 -9.33 7.28 6.53
N VAL A 72 -10.44 6.92 5.86
CA VAL A 72 -11.25 5.76 6.23
C VAL A 72 -10.45 4.47 6.07
N TRP A 73 -9.69 4.32 4.98
CA TRP A 73 -8.85 3.15 4.77
C TRP A 73 -7.76 3.05 5.84
N LEU A 74 -7.02 4.14 6.11
CA LEU A 74 -5.98 4.14 7.14
C LEU A 74 -6.55 3.79 8.51
N SER A 75 -7.63 4.45 8.93
CA SER A 75 -8.18 4.28 10.28
C SER A 75 -8.98 3.00 10.47
N LYS A 76 -9.71 2.53 9.45
CA LYS A 76 -10.64 1.38 9.57
C LYS A 76 -10.11 0.08 8.96
N VAL A 77 -9.17 0.15 8.03
CA VAL A 77 -8.57 -1.04 7.39
C VAL A 77 -7.16 -1.25 7.93
N ALA A 78 -6.28 -0.26 7.81
CA ALA A 78 -4.90 -0.38 8.28
C ALA A 78 -4.73 -0.19 9.80
N GLY A 79 -5.75 0.31 10.50
CA GLY A 79 -5.71 0.58 11.94
C GLY A 79 -4.74 1.69 12.35
N LEU A 80 -4.36 2.56 11.41
CA LEU A 80 -3.40 3.64 11.59
C LEU A 80 -4.09 4.99 11.77
N ASN A 81 -3.48 5.85 12.58
CA ASN A 81 -3.88 7.25 12.67
C ASN A 81 -3.14 8.08 11.60
N PRO A 82 -3.85 8.71 10.65
CA PRO A 82 -3.23 9.53 9.60
C PRO A 82 -2.32 10.63 10.14
N ALA A 83 -2.63 11.20 11.31
CA ALA A 83 -1.85 12.28 11.92
C ALA A 83 -0.51 11.80 12.51
N THR A 84 -0.37 10.50 12.78
CA THR A 84 0.85 9.93 13.39
C THR A 84 1.54 8.92 12.47
N SER A 85 0.97 8.62 11.31
CA SER A 85 1.57 7.70 10.35
C SER A 85 2.90 8.27 9.84
N ALA A 86 3.99 7.56 10.10
CA ALA A 86 5.32 7.94 9.66
C ALA A 86 5.40 8.04 8.12
N VAL A 87 4.69 7.16 7.41
CA VAL A 87 4.59 7.20 5.94
C VAL A 87 3.92 8.49 5.48
N ILE A 88 2.76 8.85 6.05
CA ILE A 88 2.05 10.08 5.67
C ILE A 88 2.89 11.31 6.00
N LEU A 89 3.48 11.38 7.20
CA LEU A 89 4.28 12.53 7.62
C LEU A 89 5.54 12.70 6.76
N ALA A 90 6.22 11.60 6.40
CA ALA A 90 7.39 11.63 5.52
C ALA A 90 7.01 12.01 4.08
N TRP A 91 5.90 11.45 3.58
CA TRP A 91 5.40 11.76 2.23
C TRP A 91 4.85 13.18 2.13
N ASP A 92 4.25 13.74 3.18
CA ASP A 92 3.80 15.13 3.15
C ASP A 92 4.97 16.11 3.14
N ARG A 93 6.05 15.79 3.85
CA ARG A 93 7.23 16.67 3.96
C ARG A 93 7.93 16.89 2.61
N ASN A 94 8.18 15.82 1.85
CA ASN A 94 8.98 15.86 0.62
C ASN A 94 8.35 15.11 -0.57
N GLY A 95 7.36 14.25 -0.32
CA GLY A 95 6.55 13.54 -1.32
C GLY A 95 7.31 12.92 -2.48
N ALA A 96 6.80 13.15 -3.69
CA ALA A 96 7.38 12.65 -4.93
C ALA A 96 8.77 13.23 -5.24
N GLY A 97 9.17 14.33 -4.59
CA GLY A 97 10.49 14.93 -4.66
C GLY A 97 11.55 14.20 -3.85
N ASP A 98 11.16 13.38 -2.87
CA ASP A 98 12.07 12.51 -2.11
C ASP A 98 12.33 11.22 -2.89
N PHE A 99 13.33 11.25 -3.76
CA PHE A 99 13.70 10.09 -4.58
C PHE A 99 14.07 8.87 -3.72
N ALA A 100 14.69 9.07 -2.55
CA ALA A 100 15.11 7.98 -1.67
C ALA A 100 13.90 7.29 -1.05
N LEU A 101 12.97 8.07 -0.47
CA LEU A 101 11.74 7.54 0.10
C LEU A 101 10.89 6.85 -0.98
N ARG A 102 10.70 7.50 -2.14
CA ARG A 102 9.92 6.95 -3.26
C ARG A 102 10.48 5.62 -3.75
N SER A 103 11.80 5.54 -3.93
CA SER A 103 12.47 4.32 -4.38
C SER A 103 12.36 3.20 -3.35
N ALA A 104 12.44 3.53 -2.06
CA ALA A 104 12.30 2.56 -0.98
C ALA A 104 10.86 2.01 -0.86
N LEU A 105 9.84 2.87 -1.00
CA LEU A 105 8.43 2.46 -1.02
C LEU A 105 8.12 1.60 -2.25
N LEU A 106 8.64 1.97 -3.42
CA LEU A 106 8.48 1.19 -4.65
C LEU A 106 9.13 -0.19 -4.52
N ALA A 107 10.35 -0.26 -3.97
CA ALA A 107 11.03 -1.52 -3.73
C ALA A 107 10.23 -2.41 -2.76
N ALA A 108 9.64 -1.84 -1.70
CA ALA A 108 8.78 -2.57 -0.79
C ALA A 108 7.51 -3.11 -1.48
N CYS A 109 6.87 -2.32 -2.35
CA CYS A 109 5.70 -2.78 -3.11
C CYS A 109 6.04 -3.95 -4.04
N ARG A 110 7.16 -3.88 -4.77
CA ARG A 110 7.59 -4.95 -5.69
C ARG A 110 7.97 -6.23 -4.94
N GLN A 111 8.61 -6.11 -3.78
CA GLN A 111 8.90 -7.27 -2.93
C GLN A 111 7.62 -7.96 -2.46
N GLU A 112 6.59 -7.20 -2.09
CA GLU A 112 5.29 -7.73 -1.71
C GLU A 112 4.58 -8.43 -2.88
N GLN A 113 4.64 -7.87 -4.09
CA GLN A 113 4.11 -8.55 -5.29
C GLN A 113 4.79 -9.90 -5.51
N GLN A 114 6.12 -9.93 -5.49
CA GLN A 114 6.90 -11.17 -5.66
C GLN A 114 6.59 -12.19 -4.57
N PHE A 115 6.43 -11.75 -3.32
CA PHE A 115 6.07 -12.62 -2.21
C PHE A 115 4.70 -13.27 -2.43
N ARG A 116 3.68 -12.47 -2.81
CA ARG A 116 2.33 -12.97 -3.10
C ARG A 116 2.29 -13.90 -4.31
N GLU A 117 3.07 -13.61 -5.34
CA GLU A 117 3.19 -14.45 -6.53
C GLU A 117 3.87 -15.80 -6.21
N GLY A 118 4.89 -15.78 -5.35
CA GLY A 118 5.56 -16.98 -4.85
C GLY A 118 4.62 -17.87 -4.03
N GLU A 119 3.86 -17.29 -3.10
CA GLU A 119 2.84 -18.00 -2.32
C GLU A 119 1.72 -18.57 -3.21
N ARG A 120 1.27 -17.83 -4.24
CA ARG A 120 0.23 -18.29 -5.17
C ARG A 120 0.73 -19.40 -6.10
N SER A 121 2.03 -19.45 -6.37
CA SER A 121 2.68 -20.45 -7.24
C SER A 121 3.24 -21.64 -6.47
N ALA A 122 3.17 -21.64 -5.14
CA ALA A 122 3.56 -22.79 -4.34
C ALA A 122 2.65 -23.98 -4.69
N PRO A 123 3.22 -25.15 -5.04
CA PRO A 123 2.41 -26.33 -5.35
C PRO A 123 1.58 -26.71 -4.11
N GLN A 124 0.26 -26.74 -4.25
CA GLN A 124 -0.62 -27.37 -3.28
C GLN A 124 -0.12 -28.80 -3.08
N CYS A 125 0.37 -29.13 -1.88
CA CYS A 125 0.74 -30.49 -1.54
C CYS A 125 -0.46 -31.40 -1.86
N PRO A 126 -0.29 -32.44 -2.71
CA PRO A 126 -1.34 -33.42 -2.89
C PRO A 126 -1.61 -34.09 -1.56
N ASP A 127 -2.87 -34.07 -1.16
CA ASP A 127 -3.41 -34.71 0.02
C ASP A 127 -3.05 -36.20 0.01
N TYR A 128 -2.16 -36.62 0.90
CA TYR A 128 -1.74 -38.01 1.09
C TYR A 128 -2.69 -38.68 2.09
N ALA A 129 -4.00 -38.69 1.83
CA ALA A 129 -4.98 -39.38 2.66
C ALA A 129 -5.77 -40.42 1.87
N ASP A 130 -5.10 -41.40 1.25
CA ASP A 130 -5.75 -42.64 0.78
C ASP A 130 -4.76 -43.80 0.59
N ALA A 131 -3.87 -44.01 1.56
CA ALA A 131 -2.86 -45.08 1.48
C ALA A 131 -2.74 -45.92 2.75
N PHE A 132 -3.83 -46.24 3.44
CA PHE A 132 -3.86 -47.35 4.39
C PHE A 132 -5.22 -48.04 4.41
N THR A 133 -5.43 -48.94 3.45
CA THR A 133 -6.36 -50.06 3.61
C THR A 133 -5.51 -51.33 3.69
N TYR A 134 -5.49 -51.98 4.85
CA TYR A 134 -5.10 -53.38 5.00
C TYR A 134 -5.92 -54.02 6.10
#